data_AF-A0A7J6VRW7-F1
#
_entry.id   AF-A0A7J6VRW7-F1
#
_cell.length_a   1.000
_cell.length_b   1.000
_cell.length_c   1.000
_cell.angle_alpha   90.00
_cell.angle_beta   90.00
_cell.angle_gamma   90.00
#
_symmetry.space_group_name_H-M   'P 1'
#
loop_
_entity.id
_entity.type
_entity.pdbx_description
1 polymer ?
#
loop_
_entity_poly.entity_id
_entity_poly.type
_entity_poly.pdbx_seq_one_letter_code
_entity_poly.pdbx_strand_id
1 'polypeptide(L)' 'MDQATLFELIFAANYLNIKTPLDLLCQAVADMVKDKTPKYVRQTFHIKNDFTPEEEEEVCKENQWVFE' A
#
# COMPACT_ATOMS: atom_id res chain seq x y z
N MET A 1 6.54 15.41 -4.34
CA MET A 1 5.99 15.34 -2.98
C MET A 1 6.61 14.12 -2.34
N ASP A 2 7.24 14.29 -1.19
CA ASP A 2 7.78 13.20 -0.39
C ASP A 2 6.65 12.41 0.28
N GLN A 3 6.95 11.17 0.66
CA GLN A 3 5.98 10.23 1.22
C GLN A 3 5.44 10.68 2.60
N ALA A 4 6.26 11.37 3.40
CA ALA A 4 5.82 11.91 4.69
C ALA A 4 4.74 12.99 4.49
N THR A 5 4.99 13.95 3.61
CA THR A 5 4.02 14.99 3.26
C THR A 5 2.73 14.41 2.66
N LEU A 6 2.83 13.37 1.82
CA LEU A 6 1.66 12.68 1.27
C LEU A 6 0.76 12.11 2.39
N PHE A 7 1.34 11.43 3.37
CA PHE A 7 0.57 10.87 4.48
C PHE A 7 -0.02 11.93 5.40
N GLU A 8 0.72 13.00 5.70
CA GLU A 8 0.18 14.13 6.48
C GLU A 8 -1.03 14.75 5.79
N LEU A 9 -0.99 14.91 4.46
CA LEU A 9 -2.11 15.42 3.69
C LEU A 9 -3.31 14.47 3.68
N ILE A 10 -3.07 13.15 3.60
CA ILE A 10 -4.14 12.14 3.71
C ILE A 10 -4.81 12.23 5.08
N PHE A 11 -4.03 12.31 6.16
CA PHE A 11 -4.57 12.44 7.51
C PHE A 11 -5.34 13.75 7.70
N ALA A 12 -4.82 14.87 7.19
CA ALA A 12 -5.50 16.15 7.23
C ALA A 12 -6.82 16.13 6.44
N ALA A 13 -6.82 15.60 5.22
CA ALA A 13 -8.02 15.48 4.38
C ALA A 13 -9.07 14.57 5.02
N ASN A 14 -8.65 13.44 5.61
CA ASN A 14 -9.52 12.53 6.35
C ASN A 14 -10.10 13.20 7.61
N TYR A 15 -9.27 13.89 8.40
CA TYR A 15 -9.70 14.58 9.62
C TYR A 15 -10.71 15.70 9.32
N LEU A 16 -10.47 16.48 8.26
CA LEU A 16 -11.35 17.55 7.81
C LEU A 16 -12.56 17.04 7.00
N ASN A 17 -12.64 15.72 6.76
CA ASN A 17 -13.69 15.05 5.98
C ASN A 17 -13.88 15.64 4.57
N ILE A 18 -12.78 15.98 3.89
CA ILE A 18 -12.81 16.52 2.52
C ILE A 18 -12.56 15.38 1.54
N LYS A 19 -13.64 14.90 0.92
CA LYS A 19 -13.62 13.70 0.07
C LYS A 19 -12.72 13.83 -1.16
N THR A 20 -12.83 14.91 -1.93
CA THR A 20 -12.12 15.03 -3.22
C THR A 20 -10.58 14.97 -3.08
N PRO A 21 -9.95 15.71 -2.15
CA PRO A 21 -8.52 15.57 -1.90
C PRO A 21 -8.15 14.20 -1.32
N LEU A 22 -8.98 13.62 -0.44
CA LEU A 22 -8.73 12.30 0.12
C LEU A 22 -8.68 11.24 -0.99
N ASP A 23 -9.67 11.23 -1.89
CA ASP A 23 -9.74 10.29 -3.01
C ASP A 23 -8.50 10.42 -3.92
N LEU A 24 -8.09 11.65 -4.24
CA LEU A 24 -6.91 11.90 -5.08
C LEU A 24 -5.60 11.42 -4.42
N LEU A 25 -5.42 11.68 -3.12
CA LEU A 25 -4.21 11.29 -2.40
C LEU A 25 -4.18 9.77 -2.17
N CYS A 26 -5.32 9.15 -1.89
CA CYS A 26 -5.46 7.69 -1.84
C CYS A 26 -5.14 7.04 -3.18
N GLN A 27 -5.56 7.64 -4.31
CA GLN A 27 -5.22 7.14 -5.64
C GLN A 27 -3.71 7.20 -5.89
N ALA A 28 -3.04 8.28 -5.47
CA ALA A 28 -1.59 8.38 -5.61
C ALA A 28 -0.85 7.27 -4.82
N VAL A 29 -1.32 6.92 -3.62
CA VAL A 29 -0.79 5.77 -2.86
C VAL A 29 -1.09 4.45 -3.58
N ALA A 30 -2.30 4.28 -4.12
CA ALA A 30 -2.67 3.08 -4.88
C ALA A 30 -1.77 2.89 -6.11
N ASP A 31 -1.47 3.96 -6.83
CA ASP A 31 -0.58 3.93 -8.00
C ASP A 31 0.87 3.55 -7.64
N MET A 32 1.31 3.83 -6.41
CA MET A 32 2.63 3.38 -5.91
C MET A 32 2.68 1.88 -5.62
N VAL A 33 1.54 1.28 -5.27
CA VAL A 33 1.43 -0.16 -4.95
C VAL A 33 1.15 -0.98 -6.21
N LYS A 34 0.42 -0.40 -7.16
CA LYS A 34 0.00 -1.06 -8.39
C LYS A 34 1.18 -1.69 -9.14
N ASP A 35 1.00 -2.94 -9.56
CA ASP A 35 1.96 -3.74 -10.32
C ASP A 35 3.33 -3.94 -9.63
N LYS A 36 3.42 -3.70 -8.32
CA LYS A 36 4.63 -3.95 -7.52
C LYS A 36 4.54 -5.28 -6.79
N THR A 37 5.71 -5.89 -6.56
CA THR A 37 5.79 -7.11 -5.76
C THR A 37 5.55 -6.81 -4.27
N PRO A 38 4.98 -7.74 -3.49
CA PRO A 38 4.77 -7.56 -2.05
C PRO A 38 6.07 -7.17 -1.31
N LYS A 39 7.20 -7.75 -1.72
CA LYS A 39 8.53 -7.41 -1.17
C LYS A 39 8.90 -5.95 -1.41
N TYR A 40 8.68 -5.44 -2.63
CA TYR A 40 8.96 -4.04 -2.96
C TYR A 40 8.07 -3.10 -2.15
N VAL A 41 6.76 -3.38 -2.11
CA VAL A 41 5.78 -2.59 -1.34
C VAL A 41 6.19 -2.55 0.14
N ARG A 42 6.51 -3.70 0.74
CA ARG A 42 6.97 -3.75 2.15
C ARG A 42 8.22 -2.89 2.38
N GLN A 43 9.19 -2.92 1.46
CA GLN A 43 10.39 -2.09 1.57
C GLN A 43 10.08 -0.59 1.45
N THR A 44 9.28 -0.19 0.47
CA THR A 44 8.92 1.22 0.22
C THR A 44 8.09 1.82 1.37
N PHE A 45 7.20 1.03 1.96
CA PHE A 45 6.35 1.48 3.06
C PHE A 45 6.93 1.16 4.45
N HIS A 46 8.16 0.65 4.52
CA HIS A 46 8.83 0.25 5.76
C HIS A 46 7.99 -0.72 6.62
N ILE A 47 7.25 -1.62 5.96
CA ILE A 47 6.41 -2.63 6.60
C ILE A 47 7.25 -3.88 6.88
N LYS A 48 7.25 -4.32 8.14
CA LYS A 48 7.89 -5.58 8.53
C LYS A 48 7.03 -6.75 8.06
N ASN A 49 7.64 -7.75 7.42
CA ASN A 49 6.97 -9.04 7.17
C ASN A 49 6.80 -9.78 8.50
N ASP A 50 5.58 -10.09 8.87
CA ASP A 50 5.19 -10.80 10.09
C ASP A 50 4.71 -12.23 9.84
N PHE A 51 4.61 -12.65 8.57
CA PHE A 51 4.34 -14.04 8.20
C PHE A 51 5.52 -14.97 8.50
N THR A 52 5.21 -16.20 8.89
CA THR A 52 6.19 -17.29 8.81
C THR A 52 6.45 -17.66 7.35
N PRO A 53 7.59 -18.34 7.04
CA PRO A 53 7.86 -18.80 5.67
C PRO A 53 6.76 -19.72 5.13
N GLU A 54 6.17 -20.58 5.98
CA GLU A 54 5.07 -21.45 5.57
C GLU A 54 3.81 -20.65 5.23
N GLU A 55 3.42 -19.68 6.07
CA GLU A 55 2.25 -18.84 5.85
C GLU A 55 2.40 -17.96 4.59
N GLU A 56 3.60 -17.42 4.34
CA GLU A 56 3.87 -16.63 3.14
C GLU A 56 3.78 -17.49 1.87
N GLU A 57 4.21 -18.75 1.94
CA GLU A 57 4.10 -19.68 0.81
C GLU A 57 2.64 -20.09 0.53
N GLU A 58 1.85 -20.34 1.58
CA GLU A 58 0.40 -20.61 1.45
C GLU A 58 -0.34 -19.44 0.83
N VAL A 59 -0.13 -18.22 1.34
CA VAL A 59 -0.73 -16.99 0.79
C VAL A 59 -0.28 -16.77 -0.66
N CYS A 60 0.99 -17.04 -0.99
CA CYS A 60 1.48 -16.94 -2.36
C CYS A 60 0.79 -17.95 -3.29
N LYS A 61 0.62 -19.21 -2.85
CA LYS A 61 -0.10 -20.26 -3.59
C LYS A 61 -1.56 -19.90 -3.83
N GLU A 62 -2.26 -19.44 -2.80
CA GLU A 62 -3.67 -19.03 -2.90
C GLU A 62 -3.87 -17.84 -3.85
N ASN A 63 -2.89 -16.94 -3.94
CA ASN A 63 -2.96 -15.75 -4.78
C ASN A 63 -2.23 -15.90 -6.14
N GLN A 64 -1.92 -17.13 -6.57
CA GLN A 64 -1.29 -17.37 -7.88
C GLN A 64 -2.11 -16.85 -9.06
N TRP A 65 -3.44 -16.83 -8.94
CA TRP A 65 -4.37 -16.29 -9.95
C TRP A 65 -4.11 -14.81 -10.31
N VAL A 66 -3.43 -14.04 -9.45
CA VAL A 66 -3.06 -12.64 -9.72
C VAL A 66 -1.95 -12.54 -10.77
N PHE A 67 -1.22 -13.64 -11.02
CA PHE A 67 -0.09 -13.72 -11.94
C PHE A 67 -0.38 -14.59 -13.18
N GLU A 68 -1.60 -15.10 -13.33
CA GLU A 68 -2.11 -15.78 -14.54
C GLU A 68 -2.70 -14.77 -15.54
#